data_AF-A0A3R6KJH9-F1
#
_entry.id   AF-A0A3R6KJH9-F1
#
_cell.length_a   1.000
_cell.length_b   1.000
_cell.length_c   1.000
_cell.angle_alpha   90.00
_cell.angle_beta   90.00
_cell.angle_gamma   90.00
#
_symmetry.space_group_name_H-M   'P 1'
#
loop_
_entity.id
_entity.type
_entity.pdbx_description
1 polymer ?
#
loop_
_entity_poly.entity_id
_entity_poly.type
_entity_poly.pdbx_seq_one_letter_code
_entity_poly.pdbx_strand_id
1 'polypeptide(L)'
;MQANIFKIKRNELADGSGLRTTIYFKGCPLRCVWCSTPQAHERPTRILWDSKHCLYCNLCVSECPTGSLAFSDNRLTFTPDTCTFCRACTDHCPSRMLHFVGQMMNMDEIMEKILADRELYGNGGVILSGGDPLMQPEAATAVLKKCKEHGIRTAIETTAFAKPLAFSRFIANADMIIIDLKHYSEKKYVQSPASQIIRFWKIWTLPSLSEKKWRSALPLPPASTTRSSMPAGMPTFCLSTTSDM
;
A
#
# COMPACT_ATOMS: atom_id res chain seq x y z
N MET A 1 -2.26 -17.28 7.53
CA MET A 1 -2.85 -16.21 6.70
C MET A 1 -1.75 -15.56 5.87
N GLN A 2 -2.03 -15.17 4.63
CA GLN A 2 -1.07 -14.54 3.73
C GLN A 2 -1.52 -13.11 3.35
N ALA A 3 -0.56 -12.26 2.96
CA ALA A 3 -0.77 -10.91 2.45
C ALA A 3 0.06 -10.69 1.19
N ASN A 4 -0.49 -9.99 0.20
CA ASN A 4 0.26 -9.54 -0.97
C ASN A 4 0.94 -8.19 -0.66
N ILE A 5 2.25 -8.24 -0.42
CA ILE A 5 3.06 -7.09 -0.03
C ILE A 5 3.88 -6.65 -1.24
N PHE A 6 3.71 -5.40 -1.68
CA PHE A 6 4.49 -4.81 -2.78
C PHE A 6 5.97 -4.67 -2.42
N LYS A 7 6.26 -4.12 -1.25
CA LYS A 7 7.61 -3.97 -0.68
C LYS A 7 7.53 -3.72 0.81
N ILE A 8 8.62 -3.99 1.52
CA ILE A 8 8.81 -3.56 2.91
C ILE A 8 10.04 -2.67 2.93
N LYS A 9 9.88 -1.48 3.49
CA LYS A 9 10.99 -0.56 3.72
C LYS A 9 11.21 -0.38 5.21
N ARG A 10 12.46 -0.46 5.62
CA ARG A 10 12.89 -0.48 7.03
C ARG A 10 13.57 0.84 7.35
N ASN A 11 13.42 1.29 8.60
CA ASN A 11 14.12 2.47 9.14
C ASN A 11 13.87 3.76 8.33
N GLU A 12 12.64 3.97 7.87
CA GLU A 12 12.25 5.21 7.20
C GLU A 12 11.77 6.25 8.21
N LEU A 13 12.15 7.51 7.98
CA LEU A 13 11.43 8.67 8.53
C LEU A 13 10.14 8.83 7.73
N ALA A 14 9.17 7.96 8.02
CA ALA A 14 7.81 8.07 7.51
C ALA A 14 6.99 9.02 8.39
N ASP A 15 5.79 9.37 7.95
CA ASP A 15 4.91 10.29 8.67
C ASP A 15 4.73 9.90 10.15
N GLY A 16 4.82 10.90 11.03
CA GLY A 16 4.82 10.74 12.48
C GLY A 16 6.22 10.83 13.12
N SER A 17 6.30 10.58 14.43
CA SER A 17 7.57 10.60 15.17
C SER A 17 8.32 9.28 15.06
N GLY A 18 9.66 9.33 15.00
CA GLY A 18 10.55 8.17 15.09
C GLY A 18 10.69 7.34 13.81
N LEU A 19 11.58 6.35 13.84
CA LEU A 19 11.83 5.47 12.70
C LEU A 19 10.69 4.46 12.54
N ARG A 20 10.33 4.18 11.28
CA ARG A 20 9.27 3.24 10.97
C ARG A 20 9.67 2.19 9.95
N THR A 21 9.08 1.00 10.11
CA THR A 21 9.02 0.01 9.04
C THR A 21 7.70 0.20 8.30
N THR A 22 7.79 0.53 7.02
CA THR A 22 6.62 0.72 6.14
C THR A 22 6.34 -0.57 5.38
N ILE A 23 5.12 -1.09 5.54
CA ILE A 23 4.64 -2.26 4.82
C ILE A 23 3.70 -1.78 3.72
N TYR A 24 4.17 -1.87 2.47
CA TYR A 24 3.40 -1.45 1.32
C TYR A 24 2.54 -2.62 0.83
N PHE A 25 1.24 -2.58 1.09
CA PHE A 25 0.27 -3.55 0.58
C PHE A 25 0.04 -3.36 -0.92
N LYS A 26 -0.16 -4.47 -1.62
CA LYS A 26 -0.60 -4.47 -3.02
C LYS A 26 -2.13 -4.38 -3.11
N GLY A 27 -2.61 -3.81 -4.21
CA GLY A 27 -4.01 -3.44 -4.45
C GLY A 27 -4.30 -2.00 -4.02
N CYS A 28 -4.92 -1.21 -4.89
CA CYS A 28 -5.54 0.07 -4.56
C CYS A 28 -6.91 0.14 -5.23
N PRO A 29 -7.97 0.64 -4.56
CA PRO A 29 -9.27 0.82 -5.21
C PRO A 29 -9.28 2.03 -6.14
N LEU A 30 -8.34 2.96 -5.99
CA LEU A 30 -8.24 4.15 -6.80
C LEU A 30 -7.24 3.97 -7.96
N ARG A 31 -7.32 4.89 -8.94
CA ARG A 31 -6.43 5.00 -10.11
C ARG A 31 -5.98 6.44 -10.29
N CYS A 32 -5.42 7.03 -9.24
CA CYS A 32 -5.02 8.44 -9.23
C CYS A 32 -4.05 8.75 -10.38
N VAL A 33 -4.27 9.86 -11.08
CA VAL A 33 -3.43 10.29 -12.21
C VAL A 33 -1.98 10.56 -11.79
N TRP A 34 -1.77 10.99 -10.54
CA TRP A 34 -0.46 11.25 -9.94
C TRP A 34 -0.05 10.17 -8.94
N CYS A 35 -0.48 8.92 -9.13
CA CYS A 35 -0.13 7.84 -8.21
C CYS A 35 1.40 7.69 -8.10
N SER A 36 1.92 7.77 -6.86
CA SER A 36 3.35 7.58 -6.57
C SER A 36 3.77 6.10 -6.62
N THR A 37 2.80 5.19 -6.51
CA THR A 37 3.03 3.74 -6.49
C THR A 37 2.07 3.00 -7.43
N PRO A 38 2.07 3.29 -8.75
CA PRO A 38 1.14 2.67 -9.69
C PRO A 38 1.31 1.14 -9.79
N GLN A 39 2.49 0.62 -9.47
CA GLN A 39 2.78 -0.82 -9.45
C GLN A 39 2.03 -1.57 -8.34
N ALA A 40 1.51 -0.85 -7.35
CA ALA A 40 0.67 -1.40 -6.29
C ALA A 40 -0.81 -1.51 -6.67
N HIS A 41 -1.26 -1.09 -7.85
CA HIS A 41 -2.69 -1.12 -8.22
C HIS A 41 -3.27 -2.52 -8.39
N GLU A 42 -2.54 -3.42 -9.06
CA GLU A 42 -3.03 -4.75 -9.43
C GLU A 42 -2.95 -5.72 -8.24
N ARG A 43 -3.96 -6.58 -8.09
CA ARG A 43 -3.97 -7.62 -7.05
C ARG A 43 -3.27 -8.94 -7.43
N PRO A 44 -3.19 -9.38 -8.71
CA PRO A 44 -2.29 -10.48 -9.02
C PRO A 44 -0.85 -9.95 -8.92
N THR A 45 -0.01 -10.68 -8.19
CA THR A 45 1.42 -10.50 -8.28
C THR A 45 1.82 -10.77 -9.73
N ARG A 46 2.46 -9.82 -10.40
CA ARG A 46 2.95 -9.96 -11.77
C ARG A 46 4.42 -10.36 -11.75
N ILE A 47 4.92 -10.89 -12.86
CA ILE A 47 6.35 -10.98 -13.11
C ILE A 47 6.74 -9.87 -14.08
N LEU A 48 7.71 -9.04 -13.70
CA LEU A 48 8.43 -8.18 -14.62
C LEU A 48 9.54 -8.99 -15.25
N TRP A 49 9.61 -8.91 -16.57
CA TRP A 49 10.64 -9.54 -17.37
C TRP A 49 11.39 -8.46 -18.15
N ASP A 50 12.69 -8.35 -17.92
CA ASP A 50 13.56 -7.50 -18.74
C ASP A 50 14.10 -8.30 -19.93
N SER A 51 13.45 -8.13 -21.09
CA SER A 51 13.83 -8.83 -22.33
C SER A 51 15.17 -8.37 -22.91
N LYS A 52 15.66 -7.17 -22.55
CA LYS A 52 16.91 -6.63 -23.12
C LYS A 52 18.14 -7.34 -22.56
N HIS A 53 18.05 -7.80 -21.32
CA HIS A 53 19.15 -8.46 -20.61
C HIS A 53 18.86 -9.95 -20.34
N CYS A 54 17.75 -10.47 -20.87
CA CYS A 54 17.42 -11.88 -20.78
C CYS A 54 18.35 -12.71 -21.66
N LEU A 55 18.84 -13.84 -21.14
CA LEU A 55 19.65 -14.79 -21.91
C LEU A 55 18.82 -15.73 -22.79
N TYR A 56 17.48 -15.63 -22.76
CA TYR A 56 16.57 -16.49 -23.53
C TYR A 56 16.77 -18.00 -23.30
N CYS A 57 17.26 -18.38 -22.12
CA CYS A 57 17.58 -19.76 -21.76
C CYS A 57 16.35 -20.65 -21.45
N ASN A 58 15.16 -20.07 -21.35
CA ASN A 58 13.90 -20.76 -21.01
C ASN A 58 13.86 -21.54 -19.69
N LEU A 59 14.88 -21.43 -18.83
CA LEU A 59 14.90 -22.04 -17.50
C LEU A 59 13.67 -21.67 -16.66
N CYS A 60 13.23 -20.41 -16.72
CA CYS A 60 12.05 -19.97 -16.01
C CYS A 60 10.75 -20.69 -16.42
N VAL A 61 10.68 -21.19 -17.67
CA VAL A 61 9.56 -21.97 -18.18
C VAL A 61 9.72 -23.43 -17.77
N SER A 62 10.91 -24.03 -17.94
CA SER A 62 11.15 -25.43 -17.61
C SER A 62 11.07 -25.73 -16.11
N GLU A 63 11.54 -24.81 -15.28
CA GLU A 63 11.54 -24.92 -13.82
C GLU A 63 10.19 -24.50 -13.19
N CYS A 64 9.21 -24.06 -13.99
CA CYS A 64 7.91 -23.65 -13.45
C CYS A 64 7.05 -24.89 -13.16
N PRO A 65 6.82 -25.26 -11.89
CA PRO A 65 6.11 -26.51 -11.56
C PRO A 65 4.64 -26.50 -11.98
N THR A 66 4.08 -25.32 -12.22
CA THR A 66 2.67 -25.12 -12.58
C THR A 66 2.46 -24.79 -14.05
N GLY A 67 3.53 -24.64 -14.84
CA GLY A 67 3.44 -24.19 -16.23
C GLY A 67 2.86 -22.77 -16.39
N SER A 68 2.99 -21.92 -15.37
CA SER A 68 2.45 -20.54 -15.39
C SER A 68 3.23 -19.59 -16.29
N LEU A 69 4.38 -20.01 -16.79
CA LEU A 69 5.21 -19.26 -17.71
C LEU A 69 5.26 -19.99 -19.04
N ALA A 70 5.06 -19.26 -20.13
CA ALA A 70 5.21 -19.77 -21.49
C ALA A 70 6.05 -18.79 -22.31
N PHE A 71 6.91 -19.32 -23.18
CA PHE A 71 7.75 -18.54 -24.06
C PHE A 71 7.40 -18.84 -25.51
N SER A 72 6.91 -17.83 -26.24
CA SER A 72 6.59 -17.90 -27.67
C SER A 72 6.85 -16.55 -28.31
N ASP A 73 7.21 -16.52 -29.60
CA ASP A 73 7.42 -15.29 -30.38
C ASP A 73 8.35 -14.27 -29.70
N ASN A 74 9.47 -14.76 -29.16
CA ASN A 74 10.42 -13.95 -28.37
C ASN A 74 9.78 -13.19 -27.21
N ARG A 75 8.69 -13.73 -26.63
CA ARG A 75 7.95 -13.13 -25.54
C ARG A 75 7.66 -14.13 -24.45
N LEU A 76 8.08 -13.79 -23.23
CA LEU A 76 7.66 -14.50 -22.03
C LEU A 76 6.26 -14.01 -21.63
N THR A 77 5.36 -14.95 -21.43
CA THR A 77 3.99 -14.73 -20.96
C THR A 77 3.81 -15.38 -19.60
N PHE A 78 3.05 -14.72 -18.73
CA PHE A 78 2.83 -15.14 -17.36
C PHE A 78 1.33 -15.20 -17.07
N THR A 79 0.87 -16.36 -16.61
CA THR A 79 -0.52 -16.64 -16.22
C THR A 79 -0.61 -16.69 -14.69
N PRO A 80 -1.08 -15.61 -14.02
CA PRO A 80 -1.06 -15.55 -12.56
C PRO A 80 -1.97 -16.57 -11.88
N ASP A 81 -3.09 -16.93 -12.51
CA ASP A 81 -4.13 -17.77 -11.91
C ASP A 81 -3.67 -19.22 -11.68
N THR A 82 -2.66 -19.68 -12.41
CA THR A 82 -2.05 -21.00 -12.22
C THR A 82 -0.80 -20.96 -11.35
N CYS A 83 -0.31 -19.77 -10.99
CA CYS A 83 0.96 -19.61 -10.30
C CYS A 83 0.80 -19.82 -8.79
N THR A 84 1.62 -20.69 -8.20
CA THR A 84 1.70 -20.89 -6.75
C THR A 84 2.62 -19.87 -6.06
N PHE A 85 3.24 -18.96 -6.82
CA PHE A 85 4.23 -17.98 -6.33
C PHE A 85 5.43 -18.63 -5.62
N CYS A 86 5.83 -19.83 -6.05
CA CYS A 86 6.94 -20.61 -5.48
C CYS A 86 8.34 -20.06 -5.78
N ARG A 87 8.46 -19.09 -6.70
CA ARG A 87 9.69 -18.38 -7.06
C ARG A 87 10.79 -19.14 -7.79
N ALA A 88 10.61 -20.41 -8.11
CA ALA A 88 11.57 -21.17 -8.93
C ALA A 88 12.04 -20.39 -10.18
N CYS A 89 11.12 -19.74 -10.89
CA CYS A 89 11.42 -18.94 -12.08
C CYS A 89 12.29 -17.69 -11.84
N THR A 90 12.25 -17.08 -10.64
CA THR A 90 13.09 -15.92 -10.29
C THR A 90 14.40 -16.37 -9.66
N ASP A 91 14.34 -17.38 -8.81
CA ASP A 91 15.48 -17.85 -8.01
C ASP A 91 16.49 -18.60 -8.87
N HIS A 92 16.03 -19.34 -9.87
CA HIS A 92 16.89 -20.04 -10.84
C HIS A 92 17.20 -19.21 -12.10
N CYS A 93 16.81 -17.92 -12.15
CA CYS A 93 17.12 -17.08 -13.31
C CYS A 93 18.61 -16.65 -13.27
N PRO A 94 19.48 -17.17 -14.16
CA PRO A 94 20.91 -16.88 -14.09
C PRO A 94 21.21 -15.41 -14.37
N SER A 95 20.42 -14.76 -15.25
CA SER A 95 20.54 -13.34 -15.55
C SER A 95 19.78 -12.45 -14.58
N ARG A 96 19.00 -13.00 -13.65
CA ARG A 96 18.17 -12.25 -12.67
C ARG A 96 17.21 -11.24 -13.32
N MET A 97 16.69 -11.53 -14.51
CA MET A 97 15.81 -10.61 -15.26
C MET A 97 14.31 -10.83 -15.04
N LEU A 98 13.96 -11.65 -14.05
CA LEU A 98 12.58 -11.90 -13.64
C LEU A 98 12.39 -11.45 -12.20
N HIS A 99 11.38 -10.60 -11.99
CA HIS A 99 11.07 -10.08 -10.67
C HIS A 99 9.57 -10.11 -10.42
N PHE A 100 9.14 -10.69 -9.30
CA PHE A 100 7.76 -10.54 -8.89
C PHE A 100 7.48 -9.10 -8.43
N VAL A 101 6.40 -8.51 -8.93
CA VAL A 101 5.88 -7.22 -8.45
C VAL A 101 5.02 -7.49 -7.24
N GLY A 102 5.64 -7.40 -6.08
CA GLY A 102 5.05 -7.81 -4.81
C GLY A 102 5.26 -9.29 -4.51
N GLN A 103 4.90 -9.69 -3.31
CA GLN A 103 5.14 -11.02 -2.77
C GLN A 103 3.97 -11.43 -1.90
N MET A 104 3.50 -12.66 -2.09
CA MET A 104 2.66 -13.32 -1.08
C MET A 104 3.55 -13.65 0.11
N MET A 105 3.35 -12.96 1.22
CA MET A 105 4.06 -13.18 2.48
C MET A 105 3.10 -13.76 3.51
N ASN A 106 3.56 -14.74 4.26
CA ASN A 106 2.83 -15.20 5.45
C ASN A 106 3.06 -14.21 6.62
N MET A 107 2.28 -14.36 7.68
CA MET A 107 2.36 -13.47 8.84
C MET A 107 3.72 -13.52 9.53
N ASP A 108 4.34 -14.70 9.61
CA ASP A 108 5.62 -14.88 10.31
C ASP A 108 6.74 -14.17 9.55
N GLU A 109 6.79 -14.28 8.22
CA GLU A 109 7.76 -13.55 7.37
C GLU A 109 7.61 -12.02 7.49
N ILE A 110 6.39 -11.52 7.64
CA ILE A 110 6.13 -10.09 7.85
C ILE A 110 6.62 -9.67 9.23
N MET A 111 6.24 -10.42 10.27
CA MET A 111 6.59 -10.11 11.65
C MET A 111 8.09 -10.24 11.91
N GLU A 112 8.78 -11.20 11.29
CA GLU A 112 10.24 -11.33 11.36
C GLU A 112 10.92 -10.02 10.93
N LYS A 113 10.48 -9.43 9.81
CA LYS A 113 11.04 -8.18 9.29
C LYS A 113 10.71 -6.96 10.16
N ILE A 114 9.52 -6.93 10.77
CA ILE A 114 9.12 -5.90 11.73
C ILE A 114 9.98 -5.99 13.00
N LEU A 115 10.07 -7.19 13.58
CA LEU A 115 10.76 -7.41 14.84
C LEU A 115 12.26 -7.18 14.74
N ALA A 116 12.84 -7.36 13.55
CA ALA A 116 14.24 -7.05 13.27
C ALA A 116 14.61 -5.56 13.49
N ASP A 117 13.65 -4.63 13.47
CA ASP A 117 13.87 -3.19 13.72
C ASP A 117 13.30 -2.71 15.06
N ARG A 118 12.82 -3.63 15.92
CA ARG A 118 12.04 -3.28 17.12
C ARG A 118 12.72 -2.27 18.02
N GLU A 119 14.02 -2.46 18.27
CA GLU A 119 14.82 -1.60 19.15
C GLU A 119 15.07 -0.21 18.54
N LEU A 120 15.05 -0.11 17.21
CA LEU A 120 15.31 1.13 16.46
C LEU A 120 14.10 2.06 16.42
N TYR A 121 12.90 1.55 16.66
CA TYR A 121 11.69 2.34 16.53
C TYR A 121 11.64 3.53 17.48
N GLY A 122 12.06 3.38 18.74
CA GLY A 122 11.90 4.40 19.76
C GLY A 122 10.43 4.86 19.84
N ASN A 123 10.15 6.11 19.42
CA ASN A 123 8.79 6.65 19.35
C ASN A 123 8.03 6.36 18.04
N GLY A 124 8.67 5.67 17.10
CA GLY A 124 8.13 5.22 15.82
C GLY A 124 7.41 3.88 15.91
N GLY A 125 7.61 3.00 14.92
CA GLY A 125 6.95 1.69 14.87
C GLY A 125 6.64 1.22 13.46
N VAL A 126 5.45 0.70 13.21
CA VAL A 126 5.05 0.19 11.89
C VAL A 126 4.00 1.10 11.26
N ILE A 127 4.09 1.29 9.94
CA ILE A 127 3.04 1.94 9.15
C ILE A 127 2.62 1.06 7.98
N LEU A 128 1.31 0.87 7.81
CA LEU A 128 0.76 0.16 6.65
C LEU A 128 0.39 1.18 5.58
N SER A 129 0.94 1.02 4.38
CA SER A 129 0.76 1.90 3.21
C SER A 129 0.71 1.05 1.94
N GLY A 130 1.12 1.56 0.76
CA GLY A 130 1.11 0.83 -0.51
C GLY A 130 0.14 1.40 -1.52
N GLY A 131 -0.71 0.52 -2.05
CA GLY A 131 -1.91 0.95 -2.76
C GLY A 131 -2.97 1.42 -1.77
N ASP A 132 -3.62 0.48 -1.09
CA ASP A 132 -4.42 0.74 0.10
C ASP A 132 -4.52 -0.54 0.95
N PRO A 133 -4.12 -0.52 2.24
CA PRO A 133 -4.26 -1.67 3.14
C PRO A 133 -5.70 -2.22 3.25
N LEU A 134 -6.73 -1.38 3.02
CA LEU A 134 -8.14 -1.80 3.00
C LEU A 134 -8.48 -2.73 1.82
N MET A 135 -7.57 -2.91 0.85
CA MET A 135 -7.73 -3.93 -0.18
C MET A 135 -7.46 -5.35 0.35
N GLN A 136 -6.82 -5.46 1.52
CA GLN A 136 -6.53 -6.73 2.20
C GLN A 136 -6.80 -6.59 3.71
N PRO A 137 -8.04 -6.26 4.11
CA PRO A 137 -8.33 -5.76 5.45
C PRO A 137 -8.09 -6.82 6.55
N GLU A 138 -8.32 -8.10 6.29
CA GLU A 138 -8.07 -9.19 7.24
C GLU A 138 -6.58 -9.31 7.55
N ALA A 139 -5.75 -9.37 6.51
CA ALA A 139 -4.30 -9.47 6.63
C ALA A 139 -3.70 -8.21 7.28
N ALA A 140 -4.11 -7.02 6.81
CA ALA A 140 -3.67 -5.75 7.38
C ALA A 140 -4.06 -5.63 8.86
N THR A 141 -5.28 -6.02 9.23
CA THR A 141 -5.74 -6.01 10.64
C THR A 141 -4.89 -6.94 11.50
N ALA A 142 -4.54 -8.13 11.02
CA ALA A 142 -3.71 -9.04 11.81
C ALA A 142 -2.28 -8.55 12.01
N VAL A 143 -1.69 -7.88 11.01
CA VAL A 143 -0.39 -7.19 11.20
C VAL A 143 -0.51 -6.16 12.32
N LEU A 144 -1.54 -5.30 12.30
CA LEU A 144 -1.75 -4.31 13.36
C LEU A 144 -1.90 -4.95 14.74
N LYS A 145 -2.68 -6.02 14.85
CA LYS A 145 -2.88 -6.74 16.13
C LYS A 145 -1.59 -7.38 16.62
N LYS A 146 -0.83 -8.04 15.75
CA LYS A 146 0.47 -8.62 16.08
C LYS A 146 1.47 -7.56 16.53
N CYS A 147 1.55 -6.43 15.86
CA CYS A 147 2.37 -5.31 16.32
C CYS A 147 2.00 -4.87 17.75
N LYS A 148 0.70 -4.77 18.05
CA LYS A 148 0.20 -4.42 19.39
C LYS A 148 0.57 -5.44 20.46
N GLU A 149 0.50 -6.75 20.15
CA GLU A 149 0.95 -7.82 21.05
C GLU A 149 2.44 -7.66 21.44
N HIS A 150 3.25 -7.06 20.56
CA HIS A 150 4.67 -6.78 20.82
C HIS A 150 4.94 -5.36 21.35
N GLY A 151 3.89 -4.59 21.67
CA GLY A 151 4.02 -3.21 22.16
C GLY A 151 4.51 -2.23 21.10
N ILE A 152 4.38 -2.56 19.80
CA ILE A 152 4.82 -1.72 18.69
C ILE A 152 3.69 -0.78 18.28
N ARG A 153 3.99 0.53 18.20
CA ARG A 153 3.02 1.52 17.73
C ARG A 153 2.73 1.34 16.25
N THR A 154 1.47 1.56 15.90
CA THR A 154 0.95 1.31 14.56
C THR A 154 0.36 2.56 13.94
N ALA A 155 0.67 2.77 12.67
CA ALA A 155 0.05 3.78 11.85
C ALA A 155 -0.54 3.14 10.58
N ILE A 156 -1.54 3.80 10.00
CA ILE A 156 -2.07 3.43 8.70
C ILE A 156 -2.14 4.65 7.79
N GLU A 157 -1.81 4.46 6.53
CA GLU A 157 -2.07 5.37 5.43
C GLU A 157 -3.11 4.72 4.53
N THR A 158 -4.22 5.41 4.28
CA THR A 158 -5.34 4.86 3.54
C THR A 158 -6.12 5.94 2.80
N THR A 159 -6.72 5.55 1.68
CA THR A 159 -7.71 6.36 0.98
C THR A 159 -9.06 6.32 1.70
N ALA A 160 -9.25 5.47 2.71
CA ALA A 160 -10.55 5.26 3.37
C ALA A 160 -11.68 4.85 2.40
N PHE A 161 -11.33 4.40 1.18
CA PHE A 161 -12.29 3.92 0.19
C PHE A 161 -12.70 2.48 0.49
N ALA A 162 -13.59 2.32 1.47
CA ALA A 162 -14.14 1.03 1.87
C ALA A 162 -15.58 1.16 2.41
N LYS A 163 -16.25 0.02 2.58
CA LYS A 163 -17.55 -0.02 3.27
C LYS A 163 -17.37 0.49 4.72
N PRO A 164 -18.29 1.33 5.26
CA PRO A 164 -18.12 1.95 6.57
C PRO A 164 -17.79 0.98 7.72
N LEU A 165 -18.43 -0.20 7.74
CA LEU A 165 -18.18 -1.21 8.77
C LEU A 165 -16.78 -1.85 8.65
N ALA A 166 -16.29 -2.07 7.43
CA ALA A 166 -14.95 -2.60 7.21
C ALA A 166 -13.89 -1.56 7.60
N PHE A 167 -14.13 -0.29 7.23
CA PHE A 167 -13.29 0.82 7.61
C PHE A 167 -13.22 0.98 9.14
N SER A 168 -14.36 1.08 9.83
CA SER A 168 -14.39 1.27 11.29
C SER A 168 -13.69 0.15 12.05
N ARG A 169 -13.90 -1.11 11.63
CA ARG A 169 -13.21 -2.28 12.21
C ARG A 169 -11.72 -2.23 11.97
N PHE A 170 -11.28 -1.86 10.77
CA PHE A 170 -9.86 -1.79 10.43
C PHE A 170 -9.15 -0.71 11.26
N ILE A 171 -9.65 0.53 11.20
CA ILE A 171 -9.02 1.67 11.85
C ILE A 171 -8.94 1.53 13.37
N ALA A 172 -9.86 0.78 14.00
CA ALA A 172 -9.84 0.51 15.44
C ALA A 172 -8.50 -0.09 15.92
N ASN A 173 -7.78 -0.80 15.04
CA ASN A 173 -6.53 -1.46 15.36
C ASN A 173 -5.28 -0.58 15.17
N ALA A 174 -5.39 0.65 14.67
CA ALA A 174 -4.25 1.55 14.48
C ALA A 174 -4.16 2.63 15.58
N ASP A 175 -2.96 3.11 15.91
CA ASP A 175 -2.76 4.20 16.90
C ASP A 175 -2.75 5.59 16.23
N MET A 176 -2.26 5.66 14.99
CA MET A 176 -2.29 6.85 14.14
C MET A 176 -2.92 6.53 12.79
N ILE A 177 -3.72 7.46 12.28
CA ILE A 177 -4.43 7.27 11.01
C ILE A 177 -4.20 8.47 10.11
N ILE A 178 -3.68 8.19 8.93
CA ILE A 178 -3.44 9.14 7.86
C ILE A 178 -4.45 8.83 6.75
N ILE A 179 -5.34 9.79 6.50
CA ILE A 179 -6.34 9.67 5.43
C ILE A 179 -5.93 10.59 4.31
N ASP A 180 -5.77 9.99 3.14
CA ASP A 180 -5.56 10.68 1.89
C ASP A 180 -6.85 11.35 1.41
N LEU A 181 -6.93 12.67 1.51
CA LEU A 181 -7.96 13.44 0.84
C LEU A 181 -7.44 13.80 -0.55
N LYS A 182 -7.92 13.12 -1.59
CA LYS A 182 -7.44 13.37 -2.97
C LYS A 182 -8.12 14.56 -3.65
N HIS A 183 -9.34 14.92 -3.25
CA HIS A 183 -10.06 16.08 -3.78
C HIS A 183 -11.20 16.50 -2.84
N TYR A 184 -11.44 17.81 -2.67
CA TYR A 184 -12.49 18.35 -1.79
C TYR A 184 -13.83 18.61 -2.50
N SER A 185 -13.81 18.88 -3.81
CA SER A 185 -15.01 19.23 -4.59
C SER A 185 -15.52 18.04 -5.41
N GLU A 186 -16.82 17.80 -5.32
CA GLU A 186 -17.51 16.74 -6.07
C GLU A 186 -17.47 16.95 -7.59
N LYS A 187 -17.54 18.20 -8.07
CA LYS A 187 -17.68 18.53 -9.51
C LYS A 187 -16.42 18.31 -10.34
N LYS A 188 -15.23 18.65 -9.81
CA LYS A 188 -13.94 18.46 -10.53
C LYS A 188 -13.45 17.01 -10.49
N TYR A 189 -14.03 16.17 -9.64
CA TYR A 189 -13.62 14.78 -9.42
C TYR A 189 -14.17 13.80 -10.48
N VAL A 190 -15.34 14.09 -11.06
CA VAL A 190 -15.97 13.28 -12.14
C VAL A 190 -15.17 13.31 -13.46
N GLN A 191 -14.31 14.32 -13.66
CA GLN A 191 -13.52 14.49 -14.89
C GLN A 191 -12.16 13.77 -14.85
N SER A 192 -11.78 13.17 -13.71
CA SER A 192 -10.55 12.37 -13.59
C SER A 192 -10.90 10.88 -13.66
N PRO A 193 -10.15 10.03 -14.39
CA PRO A 193 -10.43 8.58 -14.49
C PRO A 193 -10.39 7.80 -13.16
N ALA A 194 -10.09 8.47 -12.04
CA ALA A 194 -10.10 7.93 -10.68
C ALA A 194 -11.47 8.15 -10.01
N SER A 195 -12.56 7.73 -10.65
CA SER A 195 -13.90 7.91 -10.11
C SER A 195 -14.12 6.94 -8.94
N GLN A 196 -14.20 7.44 -7.70
CA GLN A 196 -15.35 7.28 -6.80
C GLN A 196 -15.14 8.01 -5.44
N ILE A 197 -16.17 8.74 -5.03
CA ILE A 197 -16.23 9.63 -3.86
C ILE A 197 -15.96 8.86 -2.56
N ILE A 198 -14.99 9.32 -1.75
CA ILE A 198 -15.08 9.15 -0.30
C ILE A 198 -16.08 10.19 0.17
N ARG A 199 -17.22 9.77 0.72
CA ARG A 199 -18.13 10.69 1.44
C ARG A 199 -17.41 11.14 2.70
N PHE A 200 -16.54 12.14 2.57
CA PHE A 200 -15.71 12.69 3.63
C PHE A 200 -16.56 13.01 4.87
N TRP A 201 -17.79 13.51 4.66
CA TRP A 201 -18.75 13.86 5.70
C TRP A 201 -19.28 12.70 6.57
N LYS A 202 -19.34 11.46 6.06
CA LYS A 202 -19.84 10.29 6.83
C LYS A 202 -18.78 9.63 7.71
N ILE A 203 -17.50 9.87 7.43
CA ILE A 203 -16.41 9.31 8.22
C ILE A 203 -16.37 10.02 9.57
N TRP A 204 -16.32 11.36 9.59
CA TRP A 204 -16.17 12.19 10.80
C TRP A 204 -17.27 12.04 11.86
N THR A 205 -18.40 11.40 11.56
CA THR A 205 -19.46 11.11 12.53
C THR A 205 -19.27 9.78 13.27
N LEU A 206 -18.18 9.05 13.03
CA LEU A 206 -17.90 7.79 13.71
C LEU A 206 -17.32 8.04 15.12
N PRO A 207 -17.93 7.49 16.19
CA PRO A 207 -17.45 7.67 17.57
C PRO A 207 -16.01 7.20 17.80
N SER A 208 -15.57 6.18 17.08
CA SER A 208 -14.20 5.64 17.16
C SER A 208 -13.12 6.60 16.68
N LEU A 209 -13.49 7.77 16.14
CA LEU A 209 -12.55 8.76 15.63
C LEU A 209 -12.08 9.76 16.69
N SER A 210 -12.86 10.02 17.75
CA SER A 210 -12.55 11.10 18.69
C SER A 210 -11.31 10.86 19.56
N GLU A 211 -10.84 9.62 19.68
CA GLU A 211 -9.74 9.25 20.59
C GLU A 211 -8.37 9.08 19.90
N LYS A 212 -8.28 9.25 18.57
CA LYS A 212 -7.05 8.95 17.81
C LYS A 212 -6.37 10.22 17.27
N LYS A 213 -5.07 10.12 16.97
CA LYS A 213 -4.35 11.20 16.25
C LYS A 213 -4.58 11.07 14.74
N TRP A 214 -5.01 12.17 14.14
CA TRP A 214 -5.36 12.26 12.71
C TRP A 214 -4.44 13.22 11.97
N ARG A 215 -4.11 12.88 10.72
CA ARG A 215 -3.58 13.83 9.73
C ARG A 215 -4.29 13.61 8.40
N SER A 216 -4.72 14.71 7.77
CA SER A 216 -5.23 14.69 6.39
C SER A 216 -4.12 15.11 5.45
N ALA A 217 -3.76 14.26 4.49
CA ALA A 217 -2.83 14.63 3.42
C ALA A 217 -3.62 15.00 2.17
N LEU A 218 -3.44 16.23 1.67
CA LEU A 218 -3.90 16.65 0.34
C LEU A 218 -2.66 16.78 -0.56
N PRO A 219 -2.24 15.73 -1.27
CA PRO A 219 -1.18 15.87 -2.26
C PRO A 219 -1.68 16.75 -3.39
N LEU A 220 -1.11 17.96 -3.51
CA LEU A 220 -1.47 18.89 -4.59
C LEU A 220 -0.92 18.35 -5.92
N PRO A 221 -1.75 18.08 -6.94
CA PRO A 221 -1.25 17.77 -8.28
C PRO A 221 -0.36 18.91 -8.81
N PRO A 222 0.66 18.61 -9.65
CA PRO A 222 1.68 19.58 -10.08
C PRO A 222 1.19 20.85 -10.79
N ALA A 223 -0.10 20.99 -11.10
CA ALA A 223 -0.61 22.13 -11.88
C ALA A 223 -2.05 22.58 -11.59
N SER A 224 -2.77 22.08 -10.56
CA SER A 224 -4.24 22.37 -10.49
C SER A 224 -4.83 22.77 -9.14
N THR A 225 -4.03 22.96 -8.08
CA THR A 225 -4.55 23.47 -6.80
C THR A 225 -3.63 24.51 -6.18
N THR A 226 -3.89 25.77 -6.49
CA THR A 226 -3.37 26.90 -5.71
C THR A 226 -4.18 27.02 -4.41
N ARG A 227 -3.52 27.44 -3.33
CA ARG A 227 -4.12 27.71 -2.00
C ARG A 227 -5.37 28.60 -2.08
N SER A 228 -5.44 29.46 -3.10
CA SER A 228 -6.52 30.39 -3.41
C SER A 228 -7.83 29.75 -3.91
N SER A 229 -7.85 28.44 -4.18
CA SER A 229 -9.02 27.73 -4.74
C SER A 229 -9.74 26.82 -3.74
N MET A 230 -9.34 26.83 -2.46
CA MET A 230 -9.97 26.03 -1.41
C MET A 230 -11.35 26.61 -1.01
N PRO A 231 -12.37 25.77 -0.77
CA PRO A 231 -13.71 26.26 -0.43
C PRO A 231 -13.72 26.80 1.00
N ALA A 232 -14.41 27.92 1.21
CA ALA A 232 -14.73 28.42 2.53
C ALA A 232 -15.57 27.37 3.28
N GLY A 233 -15.03 26.79 4.35
CA GLY A 233 -15.69 25.73 5.13
C GLY A 233 -14.86 24.48 5.39
N MET A 234 -13.63 24.38 4.86
CA MET A 234 -12.69 23.33 5.26
C MET A 234 -12.25 23.55 6.72
N PRO A 235 -12.32 22.55 7.62
CA PRO A 235 -11.85 22.70 9.00
C PRO A 235 -10.38 23.14 9.00
N THR A 236 -10.02 24.13 9.83
CA THR A 236 -8.70 24.76 9.86
C THR A 236 -7.54 23.76 10.02
N PHE A 237 -7.81 22.57 10.58
CA PHE A 237 -6.83 21.49 10.74
C PHE A 237 -6.42 20.80 9.43
N CYS A 238 -7.25 20.84 8.37
CA CYS A 238 -6.89 20.37 7.03
C CYS A 238 -5.79 21.24 6.37
N LEU A 239 -5.48 22.41 6.93
CA LEU A 239 -4.47 23.34 6.42
C LEU A 239 -3.08 23.10 7.03
N SER A 240 -2.91 22.12 7.92
CA SER A 240 -1.62 21.75 8.48
C SER A 240 -0.79 20.97 7.46
N THR A 241 -0.21 21.71 6.51
CA THR A 241 0.96 21.24 5.75
C THR A 241 2.15 21.07 6.69
N THR A 242 3.07 20.21 6.32
CA THR A 242 4.28 19.70 6.99
C THR A 242 5.31 20.76 7.45
N SER A 243 4.88 21.91 7.98
CA SER A 243 5.78 22.98 8.44
C SER A 243 5.88 23.14 9.96
N ASP A 244 5.07 22.46 10.76
CA ASP A 244 5.17 22.50 12.22
C ASP A 244 5.35 21.09 12.79
N MET A 245 6.62 20.65 12.84
CA MET A 245 7.27 19.77 13.85
C MET A 245 8.58 19.22 13.29
#